data_AF-A0A1A8ZEZ0-F1
#
_entry.id   AF-A0A1A8ZEZ0-F1
#
_cell.length_a   1.000
_cell.length_b   1.000
_cell.length_c   1.000
_cell.angle_alpha   90.00
_cell.angle_beta   90.00
_cell.angle_gamma   90.00
#
_symmetry.space_group_name_H-M   'P 1'
#
loop_
_entity.id
_entity.type
_entity.pdbx_description
1 polymer ?
#
loop_
_entity_poly.entity_id
_entity_poly.type
_entity_poly.pdbx_seq_one_letter_code
_entity_poly.pdbx_strand_id
1 'polypeptide(L)'
;MRVPSRSPGPRPGPAVTSAAPGRRLPSSAGRRPDPTAPDLAAYRTAVAELLVEVGALADAPSTTARQVLLDQRLREPAIAAVLDATPQGLIGARETLLLEMARPRPAARGSAPDLTALVGVYLLSRIDLMWWRDTPTFLTDHQVDSSIDLVDLEWLRRRGLLAFRYQEQPATLAGRGLRAVRRRLLPHTTPRTAGLRFRRTRREVVALLNDIGREFALATPPACPPLWVTSLARSAEHQHRLRRLGYAAMLPSGHCLGWAADLELAWFRRFGARDALADLLLARQEAGEINVVDEGQYWHVCLAPAARRRFRRAYEAEMGV
;
A
#
# COMPACT_ATOMS: atom_id res chain seq x y z
N MET A 1 32.16 -12.61 70.94
CA MET A 1 32.28 -12.64 69.47
C MET A 1 31.60 -13.89 68.93
N ARG A 2 30.39 -13.75 68.39
CA ARG A 2 29.68 -14.78 67.63
C ARG A 2 29.04 -14.12 66.42
N VAL A 3 29.34 -14.70 65.26
CA VAL A 3 29.01 -14.26 63.91
C VAL A 3 27.52 -14.47 63.62
N PRO A 4 26.79 -13.53 62.99
CA PRO A 4 25.43 -13.77 62.53
C PRO A 4 25.40 -14.52 61.19
N SER A 5 24.53 -15.54 61.12
CA SER A 5 24.26 -16.39 59.96
C SER A 5 23.69 -15.58 58.79
N ARG A 6 24.26 -15.81 57.60
CA ARG A 6 23.75 -15.34 56.31
C ARG A 6 22.68 -16.28 55.78
N SER A 7 21.54 -15.71 55.40
CA SER A 7 20.51 -16.36 54.57
C SER A 7 21.06 -16.65 53.17
N PRO A 8 20.84 -17.84 52.58
CA PRO A 8 21.14 -18.09 51.18
C PRO A 8 20.03 -17.54 50.28
N GLY A 9 20.44 -16.77 49.26
CA GLY A 9 19.59 -16.19 48.23
C GLY A 9 18.97 -17.21 47.27
N PRO A 10 18.11 -16.76 46.35
CA PRO A 10 17.33 -17.62 45.47
C PRO A 10 18.21 -18.36 44.46
N ARG A 11 18.02 -19.68 44.36
CA ARG A 11 18.60 -20.53 43.30
C ARG A 11 18.06 -20.10 41.93
N PRO A 12 18.92 -19.92 40.92
CA PRO A 12 18.48 -19.82 39.52
C PRO A 12 18.01 -21.20 39.03
N GLY A 13 16.76 -21.26 38.58
CA GLY A 13 16.19 -22.45 37.92
C GLY A 13 16.78 -22.64 36.50
N PRO A 14 16.70 -23.87 35.95
CA PRO A 14 17.30 -24.19 34.67
C PRO A 14 16.63 -23.44 33.52
N ALA A 15 17.45 -23.02 32.56
CA ALA A 15 17.06 -22.35 31.34
C ALA A 15 16.07 -23.22 30.55
N VAL A 16 14.83 -22.75 30.45
CA VAL A 16 13.88 -23.26 29.47
C VAL A 16 14.37 -22.77 28.11
N THR A 17 15.04 -23.65 27.37
CA THR A 17 15.24 -23.50 25.94
C THR A 17 13.88 -23.41 25.26
N SER A 18 13.44 -22.16 25.06
CA SER A 18 12.29 -21.82 24.22
C SER A 18 12.66 -22.11 22.77
N ALA A 19 12.42 -23.36 22.36
CA ALA A 19 12.40 -23.74 20.95
C ALA A 19 11.16 -23.10 20.33
N ALA A 20 11.27 -21.85 19.91
CA ALA A 20 10.26 -21.21 19.08
C ALA A 20 10.17 -21.99 17.76
N PRO A 21 9.01 -22.56 17.40
CA PRO A 21 8.85 -23.16 16.09
C PRO A 21 8.90 -22.03 15.06
N GLY A 22 9.95 -22.04 14.22
CA GLY A 22 10.02 -21.22 13.03
C GLY A 22 8.78 -21.45 12.20
N ARG A 23 7.87 -20.48 12.22
CA ARG A 23 6.63 -20.48 11.45
C ARG A 23 7.01 -20.36 9.97
N ARG A 24 7.32 -21.49 9.33
CA ARG A 24 7.43 -21.57 7.88
C ARG A 24 6.08 -21.15 7.32
N LEU A 25 6.09 -20.09 6.52
CA LEU A 25 4.97 -19.70 5.69
C LEU A 25 4.56 -20.94 4.87
N PRO A 26 3.30 -21.38 4.90
CA PRO A 26 2.86 -22.43 3.99
C PRO A 26 3.01 -21.89 2.57
N SER A 27 3.86 -22.54 1.78
CA SER A 27 4.03 -22.23 0.37
C SER A 27 2.69 -22.40 -0.35
N SER A 28 2.22 -21.34 -0.99
CA SER A 28 1.01 -21.30 -1.82
C SER A 28 1.11 -22.16 -3.09
N ALA A 29 2.19 -22.92 -3.27
CA ALA A 29 2.56 -23.64 -4.49
C ALA A 29 1.59 -24.72 -4.98
N GLY A 30 0.42 -24.89 -4.35
CA GLY A 30 -0.55 -25.93 -4.69
C GLY A 30 -1.84 -25.46 -5.36
N ARG A 31 -2.14 -24.15 -5.42
CA ARG A 31 -3.38 -23.70 -6.05
C ARG A 31 -3.17 -23.49 -7.54
N ARG A 32 -3.62 -24.44 -8.37
CA ARG A 32 -3.74 -24.22 -9.81
C ARG A 32 -4.51 -22.91 -10.04
N PRO A 33 -3.97 -21.96 -10.83
CA PRO A 33 -4.73 -20.78 -11.21
C PRO A 33 -6.00 -21.25 -11.92
N ASP A 34 -7.09 -20.53 -11.68
CA ASP A 34 -8.29 -20.71 -12.48
C ASP A 34 -7.87 -20.48 -13.95
N PRO A 35 -8.08 -21.43 -14.88
CA PRO A 35 -7.64 -21.29 -16.27
C PRO A 35 -8.29 -20.10 -16.98
N THR A 36 -9.29 -19.46 -16.36
CA THR A 36 -9.96 -18.25 -16.85
C THR A 36 -9.40 -16.94 -16.27
N ALA A 37 -8.51 -17.00 -15.27
CA ALA A 37 -7.94 -15.81 -14.65
C ALA A 37 -6.78 -15.25 -15.48
N PRO A 38 -6.67 -13.91 -15.64
CA PRO A 38 -5.53 -13.29 -16.31
C PRO A 38 -4.20 -13.63 -15.64
N ASP A 39 -3.17 -13.88 -16.46
CA ASP A 39 -1.80 -14.08 -15.98
C ASP A 39 -1.20 -12.74 -15.52
N LEU A 40 -1.19 -12.53 -14.20
CA LEU A 40 -0.67 -11.31 -13.60
C LEU A 40 0.86 -11.16 -13.70
N ALA A 41 1.60 -12.26 -13.84
CA ALA A 41 3.05 -12.20 -14.03
C ALA A 41 3.35 -11.73 -15.46
N ALA A 42 2.71 -12.34 -16.46
CA ALA A 42 2.82 -11.89 -17.85
C ALA A 42 2.36 -10.43 -18.02
N TYR A 43 1.27 -10.05 -17.33
CA TYR A 43 0.81 -8.66 -17.32
C TYR A 43 1.87 -7.69 -16.79
N ARG A 44 2.49 -7.97 -15.64
CA ARG A 44 3.52 -7.11 -15.05
C ARG A 44 4.74 -6.98 -15.94
N THR A 45 5.18 -8.08 -16.56
CA THR A 45 6.27 -8.08 -17.53
C THR A 45 5.93 -7.19 -18.73
N ALA A 46 4.74 -7.36 -19.33
CA ALA A 46 4.31 -6.56 -20.47
C ALA A 46 4.18 -5.06 -20.13
N VAL A 47 3.72 -4.73 -18.91
CA VAL A 47 3.71 -3.36 -18.40
C VAL A 47 5.13 -2.83 -18.24
N ALA A 48 6.05 -3.60 -17.63
CA ALA A 48 7.43 -3.17 -17.43
C ALA A 48 8.14 -2.86 -18.76
N GLU A 49 7.95 -3.69 -19.78
CA GLU A 49 8.45 -3.45 -21.15
C GLU A 49 7.85 -2.16 -21.74
N LEU A 50 6.53 -1.98 -21.63
CA LEU A 50 5.87 -0.76 -22.10
C LEU A 50 6.42 0.49 -21.39
N LEU A 51 6.77 0.41 -20.09
CA LEU A 51 7.35 1.55 -19.38
C LEU A 51 8.74 1.92 -19.89
N VAL A 52 9.55 0.94 -20.32
CA VAL A 52 10.84 1.21 -20.99
C VAL A 52 10.62 1.94 -22.31
N GLU A 53 9.66 1.51 -23.12
CA GLU A 53 9.32 2.13 -24.40
C GLU A 53 8.75 3.55 -24.23
N VAL A 54 7.89 3.75 -23.23
CA VAL A 54 7.35 5.08 -22.89
C VAL A 54 8.47 6.00 -22.42
N GLY A 55 9.39 5.50 -21.60
CA GLY A 55 10.56 6.25 -21.14
C GLY A 55 11.48 6.67 -22.29
N ALA A 56 11.69 5.79 -23.28
CA ALA A 56 12.46 6.12 -24.49
C ALA A 56 11.82 7.24 -25.34
N LEU A 57 10.51 7.46 -25.21
CA LEU A 57 9.77 8.53 -25.89
C LEU A 57 9.58 9.79 -25.02
N ALA A 58 10.21 9.88 -23.84
CA ALA A 58 10.06 11.01 -22.94
C ALA A 58 10.56 12.32 -23.55
N ASP A 59 11.71 12.29 -24.25
CA ASP A 59 12.33 13.46 -24.88
C ASP A 59 11.79 13.76 -26.30
N ALA A 60 11.03 12.82 -26.88
CA ALA A 60 10.45 13.00 -28.20
C ALA A 60 9.24 13.97 -28.13
N PRO A 61 9.17 15.01 -28.96
CA PRO A 61 8.05 15.98 -28.94
C PRO A 61 6.71 15.40 -29.43
N SER A 62 6.67 14.13 -29.86
CA SER A 62 5.49 13.55 -30.51
C SER A 62 4.56 12.85 -29.51
N THR A 63 3.59 13.61 -29.00
CA THR A 63 2.41 13.09 -28.29
C THR A 63 1.71 11.99 -29.09
N THR A 64 1.66 12.13 -30.42
CA THR A 64 1.06 11.14 -31.33
C THR A 64 1.79 9.80 -31.30
N ALA A 65 3.13 9.80 -31.28
CA ALA A 65 3.91 8.56 -31.20
C ALA A 65 3.62 7.80 -29.91
N ARG A 66 3.49 8.51 -28.78
CA ARG A 66 3.13 7.91 -27.48
C ARG A 66 1.72 7.32 -27.48
N GLN A 67 0.77 8.01 -28.11
CA GLN A 67 -0.59 7.49 -28.26
C GLN A 67 -0.64 6.22 -29.11
N VAL A 68 0.07 6.21 -30.25
CA VAL A 68 0.15 5.04 -31.13
C VAL A 68 0.80 3.86 -30.40
N LEU A 69 1.89 4.10 -29.66
CA LEU A 69 2.55 3.07 -28.86
C LEU A 69 1.59 2.45 -27.84
N LEU A 70 0.93 3.29 -27.03
CA LEU A 70 -0.03 2.81 -26.04
C LEU A 70 -1.18 2.06 -26.70
N ASP A 71 -1.73 2.58 -27.78
CA ASP A 71 -2.79 1.92 -28.52
C ASP A 71 -2.40 0.51 -28.97
N GLN A 72 -1.17 0.33 -29.45
CA GLN A 72 -0.66 -0.98 -29.86
C GLN A 72 -0.46 -1.90 -28.66
N ARG A 73 0.31 -1.46 -27.65
CA ARG A 73 0.67 -2.27 -26.48
C ARG A 73 -0.55 -2.65 -25.63
N LEU A 74 -1.55 -1.77 -25.49
CA LEU A 74 -2.76 -2.10 -24.72
C LEU A 74 -3.61 -3.22 -25.33
N ARG A 75 -3.44 -3.51 -26.63
CA ARG A 75 -4.14 -4.63 -27.32
C ARG A 75 -3.42 -5.96 -27.17
N GLU A 76 -2.22 -5.98 -26.59
CA GLU A 76 -1.50 -7.23 -26.37
C GLU A 76 -2.28 -8.14 -25.43
N PRO A 77 -2.32 -9.46 -25.68
CA PRO A 77 -3.17 -10.38 -24.92
C PRO A 77 -2.98 -10.30 -23.40
N ALA A 78 -1.73 -10.17 -22.94
CA ALA A 78 -1.41 -10.06 -21.52
C ALA A 78 -2.03 -8.81 -20.87
N ILE A 79 -1.96 -7.66 -21.55
CA ILE A 79 -2.52 -6.39 -21.07
C ILE A 79 -4.03 -6.38 -21.21
N ALA A 80 -4.54 -6.72 -22.39
CA ALA A 80 -5.97 -6.72 -22.70
C ALA A 80 -6.76 -7.60 -21.73
N ALA A 81 -6.26 -8.80 -21.40
CA ALA A 81 -6.95 -9.72 -20.49
C ALA A 81 -7.22 -9.12 -19.10
N VAL A 82 -6.25 -8.37 -18.53
CA VAL A 82 -6.45 -7.70 -17.24
C VAL A 82 -7.41 -6.52 -17.38
N LEU A 83 -7.28 -5.72 -18.44
CA LEU A 83 -8.12 -4.55 -18.64
C LEU A 83 -9.59 -4.92 -18.90
N ASP A 84 -9.84 -5.97 -19.69
CA ASP A 84 -11.18 -6.51 -19.95
C ASP A 84 -11.84 -7.11 -18.71
N ALA A 85 -11.04 -7.61 -17.78
CA ALA A 85 -11.55 -8.12 -16.51
C ALA A 85 -11.90 -7.02 -15.49
N THR A 86 -11.58 -5.74 -15.76
CA THR A 86 -12.01 -4.60 -14.95
C THR A 86 -13.44 -4.16 -15.27
N PRO A 87 -14.15 -3.44 -14.36
CA PRO A 87 -15.48 -2.90 -14.65
C PRO A 87 -15.54 -1.95 -15.87
N GLN A 88 -14.41 -1.35 -16.27
CA GLN A 88 -14.34 -0.41 -17.39
C GLN A 88 -14.10 -1.11 -18.74
N GLY A 89 -13.64 -2.36 -18.72
CA GLY A 89 -13.15 -3.08 -19.90
C GLY A 89 -11.90 -2.44 -20.54
N LEU A 90 -11.36 -3.08 -21.58
CA LEU A 90 -10.20 -2.56 -22.32
C LEU A 90 -10.42 -1.15 -22.87
N ILE A 91 -11.57 -0.92 -23.53
CA ILE A 91 -11.87 0.36 -24.19
C ILE A 91 -11.93 1.49 -23.15
N GLY A 92 -12.71 1.31 -22.08
CA GLY A 92 -12.85 2.34 -21.04
C GLY A 92 -11.55 2.59 -20.28
N ALA A 93 -10.74 1.55 -20.05
CA ALA A 93 -9.43 1.71 -19.43
C ALA A 93 -8.47 2.50 -20.32
N ARG A 94 -8.40 2.17 -21.62
CA ARG A 94 -7.61 2.91 -22.60
C ARG A 94 -8.00 4.39 -22.66
N GLU A 95 -9.29 4.68 -22.82
CA GLU A 95 -9.78 6.06 -22.90
C GLU A 95 -9.46 6.84 -21.63
N THR A 96 -9.62 6.21 -20.46
CA THR A 96 -9.25 6.82 -19.18
C THR A 96 -7.75 7.16 -19.15
N LEU A 97 -6.87 6.23 -19.54
CA LEU A 97 -5.43 6.48 -19.57
C LEU A 97 -5.06 7.67 -20.47
N LEU A 98 -5.62 7.70 -21.69
CA LEU A 98 -5.37 8.80 -22.63
C LEU A 98 -5.85 10.15 -22.07
N LEU A 99 -7.01 10.17 -21.40
CA LEU A 99 -7.50 11.37 -20.72
C LEU A 99 -6.62 11.78 -19.53
N GLU A 100 -6.07 10.83 -18.77
CA GLU A 100 -5.14 11.13 -17.68
C GLU A 100 -3.80 11.70 -18.19
N MET A 101 -3.34 11.25 -19.35
CA MET A 101 -2.13 11.75 -20.00
C MET A 101 -2.33 13.14 -20.60
N ALA A 102 -3.49 13.40 -21.18
CA ALA A 102 -3.82 14.70 -21.77
C ALA A 102 -4.13 15.77 -20.71
N ARG A 103 -4.36 15.40 -19.44
CA ARG A 103 -4.77 16.36 -18.42
C ARG A 103 -3.63 17.32 -18.08
N PRO A 104 -3.85 18.65 -18.17
CA PRO A 104 -2.93 19.64 -17.63
C PRO A 104 -2.80 19.45 -16.11
N ARG A 105 -1.58 19.17 -15.63
CA ARG A 105 -1.31 19.13 -14.19
C ARG A 105 -0.82 20.50 -13.73
N PRO A 106 -1.45 21.12 -12.71
CA PRO A 106 -0.82 22.22 -12.02
C PRO A 106 0.57 21.78 -11.56
N ALA A 107 1.58 22.64 -11.66
CA ALA A 107 2.90 22.36 -11.12
C ALA A 107 2.78 22.12 -9.60
N ALA A 108 2.60 20.86 -9.21
CA ALA A 108 2.58 20.48 -7.82
C ALA A 108 3.98 20.76 -7.26
N ARG A 109 4.03 21.31 -6.05
CA ARG A 109 5.28 21.51 -5.32
C ARG A 109 5.93 20.14 -5.08
N GLY A 110 6.86 19.77 -5.96
CA GLY A 110 7.59 18.50 -5.95
C GLY A 110 7.19 17.61 -7.13
N SER A 111 8.05 17.57 -8.15
CA SER A 111 8.02 16.76 -9.38
C SER A 111 6.69 16.69 -10.12
N ALA A 112 6.63 17.27 -11.32
CA ALA A 112 5.68 16.81 -12.32
C ALA A 112 5.85 15.28 -12.43
N PRO A 113 4.80 14.47 -12.20
CA PRO A 113 4.96 13.03 -12.26
C PRO A 113 5.42 12.67 -13.68
N ASP A 114 6.54 11.97 -13.76
CA ASP A 114 7.05 11.35 -14.96
C ASP A 114 5.90 10.61 -15.66
N LEU A 115 5.73 10.84 -16.97
CA LEU A 115 4.69 10.18 -17.75
C LEU A 115 4.80 8.65 -17.62
N THR A 116 6.03 8.14 -17.52
CA THR A 116 6.30 6.72 -17.27
C THR A 116 5.69 6.28 -15.94
N ALA A 117 5.93 7.02 -14.86
CA ALA A 117 5.34 6.74 -13.55
C ALA A 117 3.80 6.78 -13.60
N LEU A 118 3.22 7.73 -14.33
CA LEU A 118 1.77 7.78 -14.53
C LEU A 118 1.23 6.52 -15.19
N VAL A 119 1.82 6.10 -16.31
CA VAL A 119 1.37 4.92 -17.05
C VAL A 119 1.52 3.68 -16.16
N GLY A 120 2.64 3.56 -15.45
CA GLY A 120 2.92 2.45 -14.55
C GLY A 120 1.91 2.35 -13.42
N VAL A 121 1.66 3.46 -12.72
CA VAL A 121 0.67 3.52 -11.64
C VAL A 121 -0.73 3.21 -12.15
N TYR A 122 -1.11 3.78 -13.31
CA TYR A 122 -2.42 3.53 -13.90
C TYR A 122 -2.63 2.05 -14.20
N LEU A 123 -1.72 1.44 -14.95
CA LEU A 123 -1.84 0.05 -15.41
C LEU A 123 -1.77 -0.92 -14.22
N LEU A 124 -0.76 -0.80 -13.36
CA LEU A 124 -0.63 -1.71 -12.22
C LEU A 124 -1.80 -1.62 -11.24
N SER A 125 -2.46 -0.46 -11.10
CA SER A 125 -3.68 -0.31 -10.29
C SER A 125 -4.90 -1.01 -10.88
N ARG A 126 -4.90 -1.42 -12.16
CA ARG A 126 -6.02 -2.15 -12.78
C ARG A 126 -6.21 -3.52 -12.17
N ILE A 127 -5.14 -4.11 -11.63
CA ILE A 127 -5.20 -5.38 -10.91
C ILE A 127 -6.11 -5.26 -9.69
N ASP A 128 -6.06 -4.13 -8.97
CA ASP A 128 -6.92 -3.92 -7.80
C ASP A 128 -8.39 -3.90 -8.19
N LEU A 129 -8.70 -3.23 -9.30
CA LEU A 129 -10.06 -3.08 -9.82
C LEU A 129 -10.59 -4.38 -10.38
N MET A 130 -9.73 -5.16 -11.04
CA MET A 130 -10.05 -6.51 -11.49
C MET A 130 -10.37 -7.41 -10.30
N TRP A 131 -9.51 -7.43 -9.28
CA TRP A 131 -9.68 -8.26 -8.09
C TRP A 131 -10.95 -7.95 -7.31
N TRP A 132 -11.32 -6.68 -7.24
CA TRP A 132 -12.43 -6.21 -6.41
C TRP A 132 -13.56 -5.62 -7.25
N ARG A 133 -13.74 -6.10 -8.49
CA ARG A 133 -14.73 -5.58 -9.46
C ARG A 133 -16.17 -5.53 -8.91
N ASP A 134 -16.52 -6.46 -8.03
CA ASP A 134 -17.86 -6.57 -7.44
C ASP A 134 -17.97 -5.85 -6.08
N THR A 135 -16.90 -5.18 -5.64
CA THR A 135 -16.93 -4.40 -4.39
C THR A 135 -17.47 -3.01 -4.67
N PRO A 136 -18.51 -2.54 -3.93
CA PRO A 136 -19.01 -1.20 -4.10
C PRO A 136 -17.96 -0.18 -3.67
N THR A 137 -17.88 0.92 -4.43
CA THR A 137 -17.02 2.05 -4.12
C THR A 137 -17.65 2.91 -3.02
N PHE A 138 -16.85 3.33 -2.04
CA PHE A 138 -17.23 4.40 -1.11
C PHE A 138 -17.25 5.73 -1.87
N LEU A 139 -18.43 6.22 -2.20
CA LEU A 139 -18.65 7.46 -2.94
C LEU A 139 -18.38 8.70 -2.07
N THR A 140 -18.83 8.69 -0.82
CA THR A 140 -18.80 9.87 0.07
C THR A 140 -17.93 9.66 1.31
N ASP A 141 -17.44 10.76 1.90
CA ASP A 141 -16.69 10.74 3.16
C ASP A 141 -17.50 10.07 4.28
N HIS A 142 -18.81 10.35 4.35
CA HIS A 142 -19.72 9.74 5.33
C HIS A 142 -19.78 8.21 5.19
N GLN A 143 -19.78 7.67 3.97
CA GLN A 143 -19.79 6.22 3.77
C GLN A 143 -18.52 5.57 4.33
N VAL A 144 -17.36 6.22 4.23
CA VAL A 144 -16.12 5.73 4.86
C VAL A 144 -16.24 5.78 6.39
N ASP A 145 -16.73 6.89 6.94
CA ASP A 145 -16.80 7.11 8.39
C ASP A 145 -17.82 6.20 9.10
N SER A 146 -18.93 5.87 8.44
CA SER A 146 -20.04 5.11 9.00
C SER A 146 -20.08 3.62 8.60
N SER A 147 -19.21 3.18 7.68
CA SER A 147 -19.22 1.79 7.22
C SER A 147 -18.88 0.80 8.34
N ILE A 148 -19.72 -0.22 8.47
CA ILE A 148 -19.52 -1.36 9.37
C ILE A 148 -18.40 -2.31 8.91
N ASP A 149 -18.04 -2.24 7.62
CA ASP A 149 -16.98 -3.05 7.04
C ASP A 149 -15.58 -2.50 7.37
N LEU A 150 -15.51 -1.25 7.83
CA LEU A 150 -14.27 -0.57 8.16
C LEU A 150 -14.13 -0.39 9.68
N VAL A 151 -12.96 -0.72 10.20
CA VAL A 151 -12.61 -0.53 11.61
C VAL A 151 -11.79 0.73 11.82
N ASP A 152 -12.04 1.43 12.93
CA ASP A 152 -11.26 2.63 13.31
C ASP A 152 -9.93 2.21 13.95
N LEU A 153 -8.82 2.64 13.33
CA LEU A 153 -7.48 2.39 13.84
C LEU A 153 -7.24 3.02 15.20
N GLU A 154 -7.94 4.09 15.57
CA GLU A 154 -7.74 4.75 16.87
C GLU A 154 -8.08 3.83 18.03
N TRP A 155 -9.13 3.02 17.87
CA TRP A 155 -9.51 2.04 18.88
C TRP A 155 -8.43 0.96 19.04
N LEU A 156 -7.91 0.45 17.92
CA LEU A 156 -6.82 -0.53 17.90
C LEU A 156 -5.52 0.03 18.47
N ARG A 157 -5.20 1.29 18.13
CA ARG A 157 -4.02 2.02 18.61
C ARG A 157 -4.03 2.17 20.13
N ARG A 158 -5.17 2.54 20.72
CA ARG A 158 -5.32 2.68 22.17
C ARG A 158 -5.13 1.37 22.93
N ARG A 159 -5.39 0.24 22.28
CA ARG A 159 -5.20 -1.11 22.83
C ARG A 159 -3.82 -1.71 22.52
N GLY A 160 -2.94 -0.98 21.85
CA GLY A 160 -1.61 -1.49 21.47
C GLY A 160 -1.66 -2.59 20.41
N LEU A 161 -2.75 -2.68 19.64
CA LEU A 161 -2.98 -3.75 18.66
C LEU A 161 -2.44 -3.41 17.25
N LEU A 162 -1.68 -2.34 17.10
CA LEU A 162 -1.09 -1.94 15.82
C LEU A 162 0.42 -2.15 15.84
N ALA A 163 0.92 -2.94 14.88
CA ALA A 163 2.36 -3.12 14.65
C ALA A 163 2.95 -2.08 13.67
N PHE A 164 2.16 -1.07 13.30
CA PHE A 164 2.55 0.01 12.41
C PHE A 164 2.17 1.38 13.00
N ARG A 165 2.72 2.44 12.43
CA ARG A 165 2.45 3.83 12.77
C ARG A 165 1.74 4.54 11.63
N TYR A 166 1.00 5.57 12.00
CA TYR A 166 0.41 6.51 11.06
C TYR A 166 0.38 7.90 11.70
N GLN A 167 0.15 8.91 10.88
CA GLN A 167 -0.14 10.26 11.35
C GLN A 167 -1.45 10.71 10.73
N GLU A 168 -2.35 11.27 11.52
CA GLU A 168 -3.61 11.84 11.03
C GLU A 168 -3.37 13.10 10.21
N GLN A 169 -4.29 13.49 9.33
CA GLN A 169 -4.26 14.81 8.71
C GLN A 169 -4.82 15.86 9.70
N PRO A 170 -4.22 17.06 9.87
CA PRO A 170 -4.77 18.06 10.78
C PRO A 170 -6.06 18.62 10.20
N ALA A 171 -7.14 18.54 10.97
CA ALA A 171 -8.42 19.14 10.61
C ALA A 171 -8.38 20.68 10.66
N THR A 172 -7.60 21.25 11.60
CA THR A 172 -7.59 22.70 11.88
C THR A 172 -6.36 23.42 11.34
N LEU A 173 -6.48 24.73 11.12
CA LEU A 173 -5.34 25.60 10.76
C LEU A 173 -4.24 25.58 11.83
N ALA A 174 -4.63 25.62 13.11
CA ALA A 174 -3.69 25.51 14.23
C ALA A 174 -2.91 24.17 14.18
N GLY A 175 -3.60 23.06 13.92
CA GLY A 175 -2.95 21.75 13.75
C GLY A 175 -2.00 21.71 12.56
N ARG A 176 -2.32 22.40 11.46
CA ARG A 176 -1.41 22.56 10.31
C ARG A 176 -0.19 23.40 10.67
N GLY A 177 -0.37 24.50 11.41
CA GLY A 177 0.72 25.35 11.90
C GLY A 177 1.67 24.61 12.83
N LEU A 178 1.13 23.91 13.84
CA LEU A 178 1.93 23.10 14.77
C LEU A 178 2.70 22.00 14.02
N ARG A 179 2.10 21.37 13.02
CA ARG A 179 2.79 20.40 12.16
C ARG A 179 3.94 21.03 11.38
N ALA A 180 3.72 22.21 10.81
CA ALA A 180 4.78 22.93 10.08
C ALA A 180 5.95 23.27 11.00
N VAL A 181 5.67 23.73 12.23
CA VAL A 181 6.70 23.99 13.25
C VAL A 181 7.43 22.71 13.64
N ARG A 182 6.71 21.62 13.96
CA ARG A 182 7.33 20.33 14.30
C ARG A 182 8.20 19.80 13.17
N ARG A 183 7.80 19.98 11.91
CA ARG A 183 8.62 19.60 10.75
C ARG A 183 9.87 20.43 10.59
N ARG A 184 9.86 21.69 11.03
CA ARG A 184 11.05 22.56 11.00
C ARG A 184 12.01 22.21 12.13
N LEU A 185 11.49 21.97 13.34
CA LEU A 185 12.30 21.68 14.53
C LEU A 185 12.80 20.23 14.56
N LEU A 186 12.00 19.29 14.04
CA LEU A 186 12.26 17.85 14.07
C LEU A 186 12.02 17.22 12.69
N PRO A 187 12.75 17.65 11.64
CA PRO A 187 12.49 17.30 10.23
C PRO A 187 12.63 15.81 9.92
N HIS A 188 13.15 15.03 10.87
CA HIS A 188 13.53 13.64 10.71
C HIS A 188 12.70 12.66 11.52
N THR A 189 11.83 13.16 12.40
CA THR A 189 11.05 12.32 13.32
C THR A 189 9.86 11.62 12.67
N THR A 190 9.37 12.15 11.55
CA THR A 190 8.22 11.60 10.82
C THR A 190 8.39 11.80 9.31
N PRO A 191 7.87 10.89 8.48
CA PRO A 191 7.74 11.11 7.04
C PRO A 191 7.04 12.43 6.69
N ARG A 192 7.39 12.97 5.51
CA ARG A 192 6.76 14.18 4.98
C ARG A 192 5.51 13.82 4.18
N THR A 193 4.43 13.47 4.87
CA THR A 193 3.16 13.05 4.25
C THR A 193 1.98 13.89 4.71
N ALA A 194 0.88 13.96 3.94
CA ALA A 194 -0.31 14.69 4.40
C ALA A 194 -0.91 14.09 5.68
N GLY A 195 -0.71 12.78 5.87
CA GLY A 195 -1.32 11.98 6.92
C GLY A 195 -2.69 11.42 6.50
N LEU A 196 -3.21 10.50 7.31
CA LEU A 196 -4.48 9.84 7.10
C LEU A 196 -5.64 10.83 7.32
N ARG A 197 -6.41 11.08 6.25
CA ARG A 197 -7.71 11.77 6.37
C ARG A 197 -8.72 10.90 7.12
N PHE A 198 -8.78 9.61 6.75
CA PHE A 198 -9.60 8.59 7.38
C PHE A 198 -8.71 7.55 8.03
N ARG A 199 -8.98 7.25 9.31
CA ARG A 199 -8.27 6.20 10.07
C ARG A 199 -8.99 4.87 9.98
N ARG A 200 -9.70 4.63 8.88
CA ARG A 200 -10.57 3.47 8.75
C ARG A 200 -10.11 2.61 7.60
N THR A 201 -10.13 1.30 7.80
CA THR A 201 -9.80 0.33 6.77
C THR A 201 -10.47 -1.01 7.09
N ARG A 202 -10.46 -1.94 6.13
CA ARG A 202 -11.01 -3.29 6.34
C ARG A 202 -10.15 -4.06 7.34
N ARG A 203 -10.78 -4.95 8.11
CA ARG A 203 -10.14 -5.78 9.14
C ARG A 203 -8.97 -6.59 8.59
N GLU A 204 -9.13 -7.16 7.40
CA GLU A 204 -8.07 -7.91 6.74
C GLU A 204 -6.86 -7.04 6.37
N VAL A 205 -7.10 -5.78 5.97
CA VAL A 205 -6.03 -4.83 5.67
C VAL A 205 -5.27 -4.47 6.95
N VAL A 206 -5.95 -4.33 8.10
CA VAL A 206 -5.26 -4.18 9.39
C VAL A 206 -4.36 -5.37 9.67
N ALA A 207 -4.87 -6.60 9.54
CA ALA A 207 -4.08 -7.80 9.80
C ALA A 207 -2.88 -7.93 8.85
N LEU A 208 -3.06 -7.61 7.56
CA LEU A 208 -1.98 -7.53 6.59
C LEU A 208 -0.90 -6.52 7.03
N LEU A 209 -1.29 -5.30 7.38
CA LEU A 209 -0.37 -4.25 7.81
C LEU A 209 0.34 -4.59 9.12
N ASN A 210 -0.34 -5.29 10.04
CA ASN A 210 0.26 -5.80 11.26
C ASN A 210 1.30 -6.90 10.97
N ASP A 211 0.99 -7.80 10.04
CA ASP A 211 1.88 -8.88 9.62
C ASP A 211 3.14 -8.32 8.95
N ILE A 212 2.98 -7.42 7.97
CA ILE A 212 4.09 -6.69 7.33
C ILE A 212 4.88 -5.90 8.39
N GLY A 213 4.20 -5.21 9.31
CA GLY A 213 4.87 -4.42 10.35
C GLY A 213 5.76 -5.25 11.26
N ARG A 214 5.34 -6.46 11.62
CA ARG A 214 6.15 -7.41 12.41
C ARG A 214 7.32 -7.97 11.62
N GLU A 215 7.10 -8.42 10.40
CA GLU A 215 8.18 -8.95 9.55
C GLU A 215 9.22 -7.88 9.23
N PHE A 216 8.77 -6.66 8.95
CA PHE A 216 9.64 -5.50 8.76
C PHE A 216 10.47 -5.17 10.00
N ALA A 217 9.86 -5.21 11.19
CA ALA A 217 10.60 -5.00 12.44
C ALA A 217 11.65 -6.08 12.71
N LEU A 218 11.39 -7.33 12.30
CA LEU A 218 12.37 -8.42 12.39
C LEU A 218 13.50 -8.30 11.37
N ALA A 219 13.22 -7.73 10.19
CA ALA A 219 14.17 -7.57 9.10
C ALA A 219 15.02 -6.30 9.18
N THR A 220 14.81 -5.44 10.19
CA THR A 220 15.46 -4.12 10.27
C THR A 220 16.22 -3.91 11.58
N PRO A 221 17.20 -2.98 11.63
CA PRO A 221 17.93 -2.67 12.84
C PRO A 221 17.01 -2.20 13.98
N PRO A 222 17.35 -2.44 15.27
CA PRO A 222 16.51 -2.06 16.41
C PRO A 222 16.14 -0.56 16.51
N ALA A 223 16.95 0.31 15.92
CA ALA A 223 16.71 1.76 15.88
C ALA A 223 15.76 2.18 14.73
N CYS A 224 15.39 1.26 13.84
CA CYS A 224 14.46 1.53 12.76
C CYS A 224 13.06 1.77 13.31
N PRO A 225 12.39 2.87 12.92
CA PRO A 225 10.99 3.09 13.27
C PRO A 225 10.10 1.96 12.74
N PRO A 226 8.94 1.68 13.38
CA PRO A 226 7.97 0.73 12.84
C PRO A 226 7.45 1.15 11.47
N LEU A 227 6.87 0.19 10.73
CA LEU A 227 6.21 0.42 9.44
C LEU A 227 5.31 1.66 9.49
N TRP A 228 5.36 2.48 8.45
CA TRP A 228 4.60 3.74 8.40
C TRP A 228 3.56 3.76 7.28
N VAL A 229 2.29 3.88 7.66
CA VAL A 229 1.14 3.94 6.75
C VAL A 229 0.76 5.40 6.49
N THR A 230 0.64 5.76 5.22
CA THR A 230 0.41 7.13 4.75
C THR A 230 -1.00 7.32 4.18
N SER A 231 -1.66 6.24 3.78
CA SER A 231 -3.04 6.21 3.29
C SER A 231 -3.73 4.88 3.59
N LEU A 232 -5.07 4.91 3.68
CA LEU A 232 -5.97 3.78 3.88
C LEU A 232 -7.23 3.96 2.99
N ALA A 233 -8.42 3.56 3.47
CA ALA A 233 -9.66 3.78 2.75
C ALA A 233 -9.89 5.28 2.48
N ARG A 234 -10.36 5.59 1.28
CA ARG A 234 -10.74 6.95 0.84
C ARG A 234 -12.13 6.91 0.23
N SER A 235 -12.82 8.04 0.18
CA SER A 235 -14.02 8.17 -0.65
C SER A 235 -13.65 8.60 -2.07
N ALA A 236 -14.54 8.38 -3.03
CA ALA A 236 -14.42 8.94 -4.38
C ALA A 236 -14.43 10.49 -4.33
N GLU A 237 -15.23 11.09 -3.44
CA GLU A 237 -15.24 12.53 -3.19
C GLU A 237 -13.85 13.06 -2.80
N HIS A 238 -13.20 12.39 -1.84
CA HIS A 238 -11.85 12.74 -1.40
C HIS A 238 -10.83 12.54 -2.51
N GLN A 239 -10.93 11.45 -3.28
CA GLN A 239 -10.05 11.18 -4.42
C GLN A 239 -10.18 12.27 -5.50
N HIS A 240 -11.40 12.69 -5.84
CA HIS A 240 -11.65 13.83 -6.74
C HIS A 240 -11.06 15.13 -6.19
N ARG A 241 -11.14 15.36 -4.88
CA ARG A 241 -10.56 16.54 -4.23
C ARG A 241 -9.03 16.54 -4.33
N LEU A 242 -8.38 15.41 -4.08
CA LEU A 242 -6.93 15.25 -4.27
C LEU A 242 -6.53 15.51 -5.72
N ARG A 243 -7.30 14.98 -6.68
CA ARG A 243 -7.07 15.21 -8.10
C ARG A 243 -7.20 16.68 -8.49
N ARG A 244 -8.18 17.42 -7.95
CA ARG A 244 -8.29 18.88 -8.14
C ARG A 244 -7.11 19.66 -7.54
N LEU A 245 -6.47 19.12 -6.51
CA LEU A 245 -5.27 19.71 -5.88
C LEU A 245 -3.97 19.33 -6.62
N GLY A 246 -4.04 18.58 -7.73
CA GLY A 246 -2.90 18.22 -8.56
C GLY A 246 -2.22 16.90 -8.16
N TYR A 247 -2.74 16.15 -7.18
CA TYR A 247 -2.22 14.82 -6.86
C TYR A 247 -2.57 13.81 -7.97
N ALA A 248 -1.73 12.80 -8.16
CA ALA A 248 -1.98 11.65 -9.05
C ALA A 248 -3.03 10.68 -8.46
N ALA A 249 -4.20 11.22 -8.10
CA ALA A 249 -5.31 10.50 -7.49
C ALA A 249 -6.25 9.95 -8.58
N MET A 250 -5.86 8.81 -9.17
CA MET A 250 -6.62 8.18 -10.25
C MET A 250 -7.93 7.57 -9.76
N LEU A 251 -8.90 7.46 -10.67
CA LEU A 251 -10.19 6.83 -10.43
C LEU A 251 -10.52 5.83 -11.56
N PRO A 252 -11.16 4.70 -11.23
CA PRO A 252 -11.42 4.21 -9.87
C PRO A 252 -10.13 3.74 -9.16
N SER A 253 -10.18 3.56 -7.84
CA SER A 253 -9.01 3.27 -6.99
C SER A 253 -9.32 2.22 -5.92
N GLY A 254 -8.35 1.32 -5.64
CA GLY A 254 -8.44 0.34 -4.56
C GLY A 254 -8.64 0.95 -3.17
N HIS A 255 -8.19 2.19 -2.93
CA HIS A 255 -8.49 2.93 -1.70
C HIS A 255 -10.00 3.17 -1.53
N CYS A 256 -10.70 3.44 -2.63
CA CYS A 256 -12.14 3.68 -2.62
C CYS A 256 -12.96 2.40 -2.43
N LEU A 257 -12.32 1.23 -2.52
CA LEU A 257 -12.90 -0.07 -2.19
C LEU A 257 -12.56 -0.52 -0.75
N GLY A 258 -11.64 0.19 -0.09
CA GLY A 258 -11.16 -0.09 1.27
C GLY A 258 -10.16 -1.25 1.36
N TRP A 259 -9.65 -1.75 0.23
CA TRP A 259 -8.72 -2.89 0.17
C TRP A 259 -7.25 -2.50 0.03
N ALA A 260 -6.97 -1.19 -0.10
CA ALA A 260 -5.64 -0.68 -0.32
C ALA A 260 -5.12 0.26 0.79
N ALA A 261 -3.79 0.34 0.86
CA ALA A 261 -3.04 1.21 1.76
C ALA A 261 -1.80 1.74 1.03
N ASP A 262 -1.31 2.91 1.45
CA ASP A 262 -0.02 3.43 0.98
C ASP A 262 0.99 3.35 2.12
N LEU A 263 2.19 2.87 1.82
CA LEU A 263 3.29 2.68 2.78
C LEU A 263 4.42 3.64 2.43
N GLU A 264 4.95 4.36 3.42
CA GLU A 264 6.14 5.18 3.20
C GLU A 264 7.35 4.28 2.95
N LEU A 265 8.09 4.53 1.86
CA LEU A 265 9.36 3.84 1.58
C LEU A 265 10.55 4.78 1.57
N ALA A 266 10.41 5.94 0.91
CA ALA A 266 11.56 6.82 0.69
C ALA A 266 12.20 7.29 2.00
N TRP A 267 11.40 7.57 3.03
CA TRP A 267 11.91 7.92 4.36
C TRP A 267 12.78 6.82 4.97
N PHE A 268 12.50 5.53 4.73
CA PHE A 268 13.27 4.42 5.32
C PHE A 268 14.69 4.27 4.77
N ARG A 269 15.05 4.94 3.66
CA ARG A 269 16.43 4.94 3.14
C ARG A 269 17.43 5.41 4.19
N ARG A 270 17.05 6.37 5.03
CA ARG A 270 17.91 6.90 6.09
C ARG A 270 18.26 5.89 7.18
N PHE A 271 17.48 4.82 7.31
CA PHE A 271 17.68 3.76 8.28
C PHE A 271 18.30 2.50 7.65
N GLY A 272 18.65 2.56 6.35
CA GLY A 272 19.08 1.38 5.59
C GLY A 272 17.98 0.33 5.44
N ALA A 273 16.70 0.71 5.63
CA ALA A 273 15.58 -0.21 5.73
C ALA A 273 14.64 -0.18 4.51
N ARG A 274 14.89 0.70 3.54
CA ARG A 274 14.01 0.86 2.36
C ARG A 274 13.97 -0.41 1.52
N ASP A 275 15.12 -1.00 1.24
CA ASP A 275 15.20 -2.18 0.37
C ASP A 275 14.62 -3.41 1.08
N ALA A 276 14.85 -3.56 2.39
CA ALA A 276 14.19 -4.61 3.19
C ALA A 276 12.65 -4.54 3.15
N LEU A 277 12.07 -3.32 3.17
CA LEU A 277 10.63 -3.16 2.99
C LEU A 277 10.19 -3.48 1.55
N ALA A 278 10.95 -3.02 0.55
CA ALA A 278 10.66 -3.28 -0.85
C ALA A 278 10.66 -4.79 -1.15
N ASP A 279 11.71 -5.50 -0.75
CA ASP A 279 11.87 -6.95 -0.95
C ASP A 279 10.74 -7.72 -0.27
N LEU A 280 10.37 -7.34 0.96
CA LEU A 280 9.24 -7.93 1.67
C LEU A 280 7.91 -7.77 0.91
N LEU A 281 7.65 -6.58 0.37
CA LEU A 281 6.41 -6.30 -0.38
C LEU A 281 6.39 -7.05 -1.72
N LEU A 282 7.51 -7.07 -2.44
CA LEU A 282 7.63 -7.79 -3.72
C LEU A 282 7.50 -9.30 -3.53
N ALA A 283 8.13 -9.88 -2.50
CA ALA A 283 7.99 -11.30 -2.19
C ALA A 283 6.51 -11.68 -1.90
N ARG A 284 5.76 -10.81 -1.22
CA ARG A 284 4.32 -11.01 -1.00
C ARG A 284 3.49 -10.83 -2.27
N GLN A 285 3.91 -9.97 -3.19
CA GLN A 285 3.31 -9.84 -4.51
C GLN A 285 3.51 -11.10 -5.35
N GLU A 286 4.72 -11.66 -5.37
CA GLU A 286 5.04 -12.93 -6.01
C GLU A 286 4.25 -14.09 -5.40
N ALA A 287 4.06 -14.10 -4.08
CA ALA A 287 3.22 -15.06 -3.39
C ALA A 287 1.70 -14.89 -3.67
N GLY A 288 1.31 -13.87 -4.42
CA GLY A 288 -0.08 -13.58 -4.77
C GLY A 288 -0.92 -13.03 -3.61
N GLU A 289 -0.29 -12.49 -2.57
CA GLU A 289 -0.99 -11.96 -1.39
C GLU A 289 -1.44 -10.52 -1.58
N ILE A 290 -0.65 -9.71 -2.31
CA ILE A 290 -0.89 -8.30 -2.52
C ILE A 290 -0.54 -7.87 -3.95
N ASN A 291 -1.11 -6.77 -4.40
CA ASN A 291 -0.59 -6.00 -5.53
C ASN A 291 0.26 -4.87 -4.96
N VAL A 292 1.43 -4.62 -5.55
CA VAL A 292 2.34 -3.54 -5.18
C VAL A 292 2.53 -2.63 -6.38
N VAL A 293 2.46 -1.33 -6.14
CA VAL A 293 2.72 -0.29 -7.16
C VAL A 293 3.68 0.74 -6.57
N ASP A 294 4.79 1.00 -7.26
CA ASP A 294 5.74 2.04 -6.89
C ASP A 294 5.20 3.42 -7.30
N GLU A 295 4.83 4.25 -6.30
CA GLU A 295 4.45 5.65 -6.51
C GLU A 295 5.57 6.63 -6.09
N GLY A 296 6.81 6.15 -6.00
CA GLY A 296 8.01 6.91 -5.68
C GLY A 296 8.24 7.05 -4.17
N GLN A 297 7.62 8.05 -3.53
CA GLN A 297 7.82 8.27 -2.08
C GLN A 297 7.21 7.14 -1.25
N TYR A 298 6.02 6.70 -1.67
CA TYR A 298 5.26 5.67 -1.02
C TYR A 298 4.95 4.57 -2.06
N TRP A 299 4.77 3.35 -1.57
CA TRP A 299 4.28 2.25 -2.39
C TRP A 299 2.85 1.95 -2.01
N HIS A 300 2.03 1.81 -3.03
CA HIS A 300 0.67 1.37 -2.90
C HIS A 300 0.65 -0.15 -2.73
N VAL A 301 -0.17 -0.62 -1.79
CA VAL A 301 -0.44 -2.05 -1.59
C VAL A 301 -1.94 -2.30 -1.58
N CYS A 302 -2.39 -3.32 -2.31
CA CYS A 302 -3.78 -3.77 -2.31
C CYS A 302 -3.85 -5.25 -1.98
N LEU A 303 -4.72 -5.63 -1.04
CA LEU A 303 -4.88 -7.02 -0.63
C LEU A 303 -5.53 -7.86 -1.75
N ALA A 304 -4.96 -9.03 -2.04
CA ALA A 304 -5.56 -9.97 -2.99
C ALA A 304 -6.77 -10.71 -2.41
N PRO A 305 -7.84 -10.96 -3.19
CA PRO A 305 -9.00 -11.73 -2.75
C PRO A 305 -8.64 -13.12 -2.23
N ALA A 306 -7.63 -13.77 -2.83
CA ALA A 306 -7.15 -15.09 -2.44
C ALA A 306 -6.59 -15.13 -1.00
N ALA A 307 -5.97 -14.03 -0.54
CA ALA A 307 -5.39 -13.92 0.79
C ALA A 307 -6.39 -13.40 1.86
N ARG A 308 -7.56 -12.91 1.45
CA ARG A 308 -8.58 -12.34 2.35
C ARG A 308 -8.93 -13.26 3.52
N ARG A 309 -9.19 -14.55 3.26
CA ARG A 309 -9.58 -15.51 4.32
C ARG A 309 -8.48 -15.69 5.37
N ARG A 310 -7.22 -15.72 4.95
CA ARG A 310 -6.06 -15.83 5.87
C ARG A 310 -6.01 -14.63 6.80
N PHE A 311 -6.05 -13.42 6.25
CA PHE A 311 -5.96 -12.19 7.05
C PHE A 311 -7.21 -11.91 7.88
N ARG A 312 -8.38 -12.35 7.43
CA ARG A 312 -9.61 -12.32 8.24
C ARG A 312 -9.44 -13.14 9.53
N ARG A 313 -8.97 -14.39 9.41
CA ARG A 313 -8.69 -15.26 10.57
C ARG A 313 -7.58 -14.70 11.46
N ALA A 314 -6.54 -14.12 10.87
CA ALA A 314 -5.46 -13.50 11.64
C ALA A 314 -5.98 -12.31 12.47
N TYR A 315 -6.85 -11.48 11.89
CA TYR A 315 -7.51 -10.40 12.61
C TYR A 315 -8.37 -10.94 13.76
N GLU A 316 -9.25 -11.91 13.48
CA GLU A 316 -10.16 -12.52 14.47
C GLU A 316 -9.38 -13.13 15.65
N ALA A 317 -8.28 -13.84 15.36
CA ALA A 317 -7.40 -14.40 16.38
C ALA A 317 -6.72 -13.31 17.24
N GLU A 318 -6.26 -12.20 16.65
CA GLU A 318 -5.72 -11.06 17.42
C GLU A 318 -6.80 -10.37 18.28
N MET A 319 -8.06 -10.44 17.84
CA MET A 319 -9.20 -9.85 18.55
C MET A 319 -9.84 -10.75 19.60
N GLY A 320 -9.51 -12.04 19.62
CA GLY A 320 -10.11 -13.03 20.52
C GLY A 320 -11.57 -13.36 20.19
N VAL A 321 -11.93 -13.36 18.90
CA VAL A 321 -13.27 -13.64 18.37
C VAL A 321 -13.24 -14.84 17.44
#